data_AF-A0A6B2LJ78-F1
#
_entry.id   AF-A0A6B2LJ78-F1
#
_cell.length_a   1.000
_cell.length_b   1.000
_cell.length_c   1.000
_cell.angle_alpha   90.00
_cell.angle_beta   90.00
_cell.angle_gamma   90.00
#
_symmetry.space_group_name_H-M   'P 1'
#
loop_
_entity.id
_entity.type
_entity.pdbx_description
1 polymer ?
#
loop_
_entity_poly.entity_id
_entity_poly.type
_entity_poly.pdbx_seq_one_letter_code
_entity_poly.pdbx_strand_id
1 'polypeptide(L)'
;MGMFKNKGSDFPGVYYQDEHTVTIYDQYPKSIVHLLVLPQKNILNLDSLGPQDVPILLEMKKTKDLIIQHLSGPQEPKSKLNLEYKSGFHAIPSMNHLHLHIISNDFLLVKNAKHYQSFNSSYLVPIEDIILGLEENGRVENYAKMREIKEFDKKDLIAPDGTNFKRAFKKLKDHMAQQFYAIHGDYQIHLPLLLMKTEWKYSI
;
A
#
# COMPACT_ATOMS: atom_id res chain seq x y z
N MET A 1 7.48 2.12 26.55
CA MET A 1 6.24 1.63 27.21
C MET A 1 4.99 2.20 26.53
N GLY A 2 4.75 1.86 25.26
CA GLY A 2 3.50 2.18 24.55
C GLY A 2 2.56 0.97 24.62
N MET A 3 1.44 1.09 25.32
CA MET A 3 0.43 0.02 25.39
C MET A 3 -0.44 0.03 24.14
N PHE A 4 -0.44 -1.06 23.38
CA PHE A 4 -1.42 -1.34 22.33
C PHE A 4 -2.81 -1.45 22.94
N LYS A 5 -3.78 -0.66 22.45
CA LYS A 5 -5.19 -0.76 22.85
C LYS A 5 -6.04 -1.00 21.62
N ASN A 6 -6.52 -2.23 21.47
CA ASN A 6 -7.70 -2.54 20.67
C ASN A 6 -8.91 -2.53 21.61
N LYS A 7 -9.95 -1.74 21.32
CA LYS A 7 -11.29 -1.90 21.90
C LYS A 7 -12.26 -2.14 20.75
N GLY A 8 -13.03 -3.20 20.87
CA GLY A 8 -13.60 -3.94 19.75
C GLY A 8 -14.78 -3.29 19.03
N SER A 9 -14.92 -3.68 17.76
CA SER A 9 -16.17 -3.96 17.04
C SER A 9 -15.80 -4.37 15.60
N ASP A 10 -15.84 -5.66 15.26
CA ASP A 10 -15.80 -6.31 13.92
C ASP A 10 -14.92 -5.77 12.76
N PHE A 11 -14.05 -4.80 13.01
CA PHE A 11 -12.98 -4.28 12.15
C PHE A 11 -11.80 -3.88 13.07
N PRO A 12 -10.60 -4.45 12.89
CA PRO A 12 -9.43 -4.05 13.67
C PRO A 12 -8.86 -2.79 13.02
N GLY A 13 -9.06 -1.62 13.62
CA GLY A 13 -8.79 -0.35 12.93
C GLY A 13 -7.30 -0.06 12.75
N VAL A 14 -6.47 -0.43 13.71
CA VAL A 14 -5.05 -0.04 13.77
C VAL A 14 -4.17 -1.27 13.72
N TYR A 15 -3.25 -1.29 12.75
CA TYR A 15 -2.20 -2.29 12.58
C TYR A 15 -0.97 -1.96 13.45
N TYR A 16 -0.55 -0.70 13.43
CA TYR A 16 0.62 -0.19 14.15
C TYR A 16 0.42 1.29 14.47
N GLN A 17 0.95 1.79 15.57
CA GLN A 17 0.89 3.22 15.90
C GLN A 17 2.06 3.61 16.79
N ASP A 18 2.61 4.79 16.53
CA ASP A 18 3.57 5.47 17.40
C ASP A 18 3.22 6.95 17.55
N GLU A 19 4.17 7.74 18.07
CA GLU A 19 4.00 9.18 18.30
C GLU A 19 3.87 10.00 17.01
N HIS A 20 4.32 9.47 15.87
CA HIS A 20 4.37 10.19 14.60
C HIS A 20 3.36 9.69 13.59
N THR A 21 3.03 8.38 13.61
CA THR A 21 2.20 7.75 12.59
C THR A 21 1.16 6.80 13.18
N VAL A 22 0.12 6.52 12.39
CA VAL A 22 -0.82 5.43 12.62
C VAL A 22 -0.98 4.65 11.32
N THR A 23 -0.84 3.33 11.40
CA THR A 23 -1.09 2.42 10.31
C THR A 23 -2.42 1.73 10.52
N ILE A 24 -3.30 1.77 9.53
CA ILE A 24 -4.62 1.15 9.56
C ILE A 24 -4.77 0.16 8.40
N TYR A 25 -5.72 -0.76 8.54
CA TYR A 25 -6.16 -1.59 7.41
C TYR A 25 -7.02 -0.75 6.46
N ASP A 26 -6.78 -0.87 5.14
CA ASP A 26 -7.66 -0.25 4.15
C ASP A 26 -9.03 -0.95 4.16
N GLN A 27 -10.11 -0.17 4.28
CA GLN A 27 -11.47 -0.69 4.37
C GLN A 27 -11.93 -1.37 3.06
N TYR A 28 -11.33 -1.02 1.94
CA TYR A 28 -11.61 -1.55 0.61
C TYR A 28 -10.32 -2.12 -0.01
N PRO A 29 -9.76 -3.20 0.56
CA PRO A 29 -8.46 -3.71 0.16
C PRO A 29 -8.43 -4.10 -1.32
N LYS A 30 -7.28 -3.88 -1.97
CA LYS A 30 -7.06 -4.19 -3.40
C LYS A 30 -6.20 -5.44 -3.59
N SER A 31 -5.52 -5.88 -2.54
CA SER A 31 -4.72 -7.09 -2.43
C SER A 31 -4.92 -7.71 -1.03
N ILE A 32 -4.36 -8.89 -0.80
CA ILE A 32 -4.45 -9.60 0.50
C ILE A 32 -3.98 -8.72 1.68
N VAL A 33 -2.85 -8.03 1.52
CA VAL A 33 -2.39 -7.00 2.45
C VAL A 33 -2.60 -5.65 1.79
N HIS A 34 -3.37 -4.78 2.44
CA HIS A 34 -3.49 -3.38 2.04
C HIS A 34 -3.64 -2.53 3.30
N LEU A 35 -2.58 -1.80 3.62
CA LEU A 35 -2.47 -0.94 4.80
C LEU A 35 -2.25 0.51 4.35
N LEU A 36 -2.64 1.43 5.22
CA LEU A 36 -2.45 2.86 5.04
C LEU A 36 -1.64 3.39 6.23
N VAL A 37 -0.46 3.95 5.99
CA VAL A 37 0.30 4.70 6.99
C VAL A 37 -0.12 6.16 6.90
N LEU A 38 -0.67 6.70 7.97
CA LEU A 38 -1.10 8.09 8.10
C LEU A 38 -0.19 8.83 9.09
N PRO A 39 0.18 10.09 8.83
CA PRO A 39 0.82 10.92 9.82
C PRO A 39 -0.18 11.34 10.90
N GLN A 40 0.27 11.48 12.14
CA GLN A 40 -0.50 12.13 13.22
C GLN A 40 -0.63 13.64 12.96
N LYS A 41 0.29 14.22 12.18
CA LYS A 41 0.21 15.60 11.68
C LYS A 41 -0.88 15.69 10.62
N ASN A 42 -1.75 16.70 10.71
CA ASN A 42 -2.79 16.92 9.71
C ASN A 42 -2.20 17.47 8.39
N ILE A 43 -2.06 16.60 7.39
CA ILE A 43 -1.66 16.94 6.02
C ILE A 43 -2.75 16.41 5.08
N LEU A 44 -3.27 17.26 4.20
CA LEU A 44 -4.39 16.90 3.34
C LEU A 44 -3.97 15.95 2.22
N ASN A 45 -2.91 16.28 1.48
CA ASN A 45 -2.48 15.57 0.28
C ASN A 45 -1.06 15.98 -0.13
N LEU A 46 -0.57 15.39 -1.23
CA LEU A 46 0.75 15.69 -1.79
C LEU A 46 0.92 17.16 -2.18
N ASP A 47 -0.13 17.83 -2.65
CA ASP A 47 -0.07 19.25 -3.05
C ASP A 47 0.12 20.20 -1.85
N SER A 48 -0.13 19.70 -0.64
CA SER A 48 0.03 20.45 0.61
C SER A 48 1.43 20.30 1.23
N LEU A 49 2.29 19.45 0.66
CA LEU A 49 3.63 19.18 1.20
C LEU A 49 4.62 20.28 0.83
N GLY A 50 5.42 20.69 1.81
CA GLY A 50 6.61 21.51 1.60
C GLY A 50 7.84 20.96 2.34
N PRO A 51 9.00 21.63 2.24
CA PRO A 51 10.25 21.17 2.86
C PRO A 51 10.14 20.94 4.38
N GLN A 52 9.29 21.71 5.06
CA GLN A 52 8.99 21.55 6.48
C GLN A 52 8.33 20.21 6.84
N ASP A 53 7.80 19.48 5.86
CA ASP A 53 7.13 18.19 6.05
C ASP A 53 8.07 17.00 5.83
N VAL A 54 9.31 17.22 5.37
CA VAL A 54 10.31 16.15 5.20
C VAL A 54 10.51 15.32 6.48
N PRO A 55 10.60 15.90 7.69
CA PRO A 55 10.74 15.10 8.91
C PRO A 55 9.60 14.08 9.13
N ILE A 56 8.34 14.45 8.89
CA ILE A 56 7.22 13.52 9.07
C ILE A 56 7.19 12.47 7.95
N LEU A 57 7.59 12.81 6.73
CA LEU A 57 7.74 11.85 5.63
C LEU A 57 8.82 10.81 5.94
N LEU A 58 9.92 11.19 6.58
CA LEU A 58 10.96 10.26 7.04
C LEU A 58 10.42 9.28 8.08
N GLU A 59 9.58 9.73 9.03
CA GLU A 59 8.93 8.84 10.00
C GLU A 59 7.90 7.90 9.35
N MET A 60 7.14 8.39 8.35
CA MET A 60 6.27 7.54 7.55
C MET A 60 7.05 6.48 6.76
N LYS A 61 8.20 6.86 6.17
CA LYS A 61 9.09 5.94 5.46
C LYS A 61 9.65 4.87 6.40
N LYS A 62 10.14 5.27 7.58
CA LYS A 62 10.65 4.35 8.61
C LYS A 62 9.56 3.37 9.08
N THR A 63 8.35 3.85 9.29
CA THR A 63 7.18 3.01 9.64
C THR A 63 6.87 2.02 8.53
N LYS A 64 6.85 2.47 7.28
CA LYS A 64 6.70 1.60 6.10
C LYS A 64 7.77 0.51 6.06
N ASP A 65 9.04 0.89 6.17
CA ASP A 65 10.17 -0.05 6.09
C ASP A 65 10.09 -1.10 7.21
N LEU A 66 9.76 -0.69 8.44
CA LEU A 66 9.54 -1.59 9.58
C LEU A 66 8.40 -2.59 9.32
N ILE A 67 7.28 -2.11 8.78
CA ILE A 67 6.12 -2.95 8.49
C ILE A 67 6.44 -3.93 7.36
N ILE A 68 7.06 -3.49 6.27
CA ILE A 68 7.46 -4.37 5.17
C ILE A 68 8.47 -5.42 5.67
N GLN A 69 9.45 -5.03 6.48
CA GLN A 69 10.39 -5.98 7.08
C GLN A 69 9.66 -7.02 7.95
N HIS A 70 8.69 -6.60 8.75
CA HIS A 70 7.88 -7.51 9.56
C HIS A 70 7.03 -8.47 8.70
N LEU A 71 6.44 -7.96 7.63
CA LEU A 71 5.60 -8.71 6.70
C LEU A 71 6.39 -9.72 5.85
N SER A 72 7.62 -9.37 5.47
CA SER A 72 8.53 -10.21 4.65
C SER A 72 9.44 -11.13 5.48
N GLY A 73 9.55 -10.90 6.80
CA GLY A 73 10.40 -11.69 7.68
C GLY A 73 9.88 -13.12 7.89
N PRO A 74 10.76 -14.06 8.31
CA PRO A 74 10.33 -15.41 8.70
C PRO A 74 9.43 -15.31 9.93
N GLN A 75 8.14 -15.59 9.75
CA GLN A 75 7.17 -15.66 10.84
C GLN A 75 6.73 -17.12 11.00
N GLU A 76 6.86 -17.65 12.21
CA GLU A 76 6.24 -18.93 12.58
C GLU A 76 4.77 -18.67 13.01
N PRO A 77 3.80 -19.50 12.59
CA PRO A 77 3.96 -20.67 11.75
C PRO A 77 4.19 -20.31 10.27
N LYS A 78 4.89 -21.21 9.55
CA LYS A 78 5.13 -21.23 8.08
C LYS A 78 3.89 -21.09 7.17
N SER A 79 2.73 -20.75 7.71
CA SER A 79 1.46 -20.55 6.99
C SER A 79 1.31 -19.17 6.35
N LYS A 80 2.36 -18.33 6.33
CA LYS A 80 2.29 -17.00 5.73
C LYS A 80 2.76 -17.04 4.28
N LEU A 81 1.92 -16.49 3.40
CA LEU A 81 2.20 -16.35 1.98
C LEU A 81 3.49 -15.55 1.77
N ASN A 82 4.39 -16.05 0.93
CA ASN A 82 5.54 -15.28 0.47
C ASN A 82 5.07 -14.23 -0.54
N LEU A 83 4.77 -13.03 -0.05
CA LEU A 83 4.26 -11.91 -0.86
C LEU A 83 5.32 -10.84 -1.02
N GLU A 84 5.35 -10.25 -2.22
CA GLU A 84 6.04 -8.99 -2.46
C GLU A 84 5.13 -7.81 -2.13
N TYR A 85 5.72 -6.69 -1.76
CA TYR A 85 5.00 -5.48 -1.37
C TYR A 85 5.41 -4.27 -2.20
N LYS A 86 4.44 -3.44 -2.52
CA LYS A 86 4.60 -2.10 -3.10
C LYS A 86 4.19 -1.06 -2.08
N SER A 87 4.72 0.15 -2.24
CA SER A 87 4.35 1.28 -1.40
C SER A 87 4.44 2.60 -2.16
N GLY A 88 3.56 3.53 -1.83
CA GLY A 88 3.59 4.87 -2.39
C GLY A 88 2.30 5.64 -2.12
N PHE A 89 2.29 6.90 -2.54
CA PHE A 89 1.11 7.76 -2.52
C PHE A 89 0.44 7.74 -3.88
N HIS A 90 -0.89 7.77 -3.91
CA HIS A 90 -1.57 8.09 -5.15
C HIS A 90 -1.32 9.56 -5.54
N ALA A 91 -0.85 9.80 -6.76
CA ALA A 91 -0.52 11.12 -7.27
C ALA A 91 -1.71 12.10 -7.19
N ILE A 92 -2.93 11.60 -7.47
CA ILE A 92 -4.18 12.31 -7.22
C ILE A 92 -4.96 11.49 -6.18
N PRO A 93 -5.02 11.93 -4.91
CA PRO A 93 -5.61 11.13 -3.86
C PRO A 93 -7.14 11.09 -3.98
N SER A 94 -7.73 9.96 -3.57
CA SER A 94 -9.19 9.81 -3.49
C SER A 94 -9.78 10.33 -2.18
N MET A 95 -8.94 10.66 -1.19
CA MET A 95 -9.32 11.16 0.14
C MET A 95 -8.41 12.31 0.54
N ASN A 96 -8.95 13.30 1.26
CA ASN A 96 -8.20 14.49 1.72
C ASN A 96 -7.51 14.28 3.06
N HIS A 97 -6.76 13.18 3.17
CA HIS A 97 -5.79 12.96 4.24
C HIS A 97 -4.60 12.22 3.64
N LEU A 98 -3.38 12.68 3.92
CA LEU A 98 -2.18 12.03 3.39
C LEU A 98 -2.10 10.59 3.93
N HIS A 99 -1.98 9.61 3.03
CA HIS A 99 -1.83 8.21 3.38
C HIS A 99 -0.86 7.52 2.42
N LEU A 100 0.15 6.85 2.99
CA LEU A 100 1.08 6.03 2.27
C LEU A 100 0.54 4.60 2.21
N HIS A 101 0.34 4.08 1.00
CA HIS A 101 -0.08 2.69 0.82
C HIS A 101 1.07 1.74 1.12
N ILE A 102 0.76 0.63 1.78
CA ILE A 102 1.56 -0.61 1.77
C ILE A 102 0.63 -1.70 1.25
N ILE A 103 0.97 -2.30 0.12
CA ILE A 103 0.07 -3.23 -0.59
C ILE A 103 0.84 -4.42 -1.14
N SER A 104 0.31 -5.64 -0.99
CA SER A 104 0.90 -6.82 -1.59
C SER A 104 0.66 -6.89 -3.11
N ASN A 105 1.58 -7.51 -3.84
CA ASN A 105 1.60 -7.54 -5.30
C ASN A 105 0.63 -8.58 -5.93
N ASP A 106 -0.21 -9.25 -5.12
CA ASP A 106 -1.16 -10.28 -5.59
C ASP A 106 -2.40 -9.70 -6.30
N PHE A 107 -2.84 -8.49 -5.91
CA PHE A 107 -3.99 -7.77 -6.47
C PHE A 107 -5.27 -8.60 -6.66
N LEU A 108 -5.53 -9.60 -5.82
CA LEU A 108 -6.69 -10.50 -6.01
C LEU A 108 -8.04 -9.80 -5.79
N LEU A 109 -8.05 -8.67 -5.07
CA LEU A 109 -9.26 -7.96 -4.65
C LEU A 109 -9.60 -6.74 -5.52
N VAL A 110 -8.84 -6.48 -6.59
CA VAL A 110 -9.17 -5.41 -7.55
C VAL A 110 -10.50 -5.69 -8.25
N LYS A 111 -11.30 -4.62 -8.44
CA LYS A 111 -12.64 -4.69 -9.04
C LYS A 111 -12.70 -4.19 -10.48
N ASN A 112 -11.74 -3.38 -10.90
CA ASN A 112 -11.66 -2.82 -12.25
C ASN A 112 -10.21 -2.49 -12.63
N ALA A 113 -9.99 -2.22 -13.92
CA ALA A 113 -8.67 -1.88 -14.46
C ALA A 113 -8.05 -0.64 -13.82
N LYS A 114 -8.87 0.36 -13.45
CA LYS A 114 -8.41 1.59 -12.80
C LYS A 114 -7.82 1.32 -11.42
N HIS A 115 -8.45 0.45 -10.62
CA HIS A 115 -7.89 0.02 -9.33
C HIS A 115 -6.54 -0.67 -9.51
N TYR A 116 -6.39 -1.52 -10.52
CA TYR A 116 -5.11 -2.17 -10.77
C TYR A 116 -4.04 -1.17 -11.20
N GLN A 117 -4.35 -0.32 -12.19
CA GLN A 117 -3.42 0.68 -12.74
C GLN A 117 -2.98 1.70 -11.69
N SER A 118 -3.80 2.04 -10.69
CA SER A 118 -3.44 3.05 -9.69
C SER A 118 -2.24 2.64 -8.83
N PHE A 119 -1.97 1.33 -8.71
CA PHE A 119 -0.80 0.77 -8.00
C PHE A 119 0.30 0.23 -8.92
N ASN A 120 0.06 0.20 -10.23
CA ASN A 120 0.94 -0.45 -11.21
C ASN A 120 1.36 0.51 -12.34
N SER A 121 1.39 1.81 -12.04
CA SER A 121 1.79 2.86 -12.97
C SER A 121 2.47 4.00 -12.20
N SER A 122 2.90 5.04 -12.92
CA SER A 122 3.39 6.30 -12.34
C SER A 122 2.36 7.05 -11.48
N TYR A 123 1.13 6.54 -11.36
CA TYR A 123 0.12 7.04 -10.43
C TYR A 123 0.44 6.72 -8.97
N LEU A 124 1.24 5.66 -8.70
CA LEU A 124 1.74 5.35 -7.37
C LEU A 124 3.15 5.93 -7.22
N VAL A 125 3.28 7.02 -6.47
CA VAL A 125 4.53 7.76 -6.30
C VAL A 125 5.26 7.27 -5.05
N PRO A 126 6.49 6.74 -5.16
CA PRO A 126 7.31 6.33 -4.02
C PRO A 126 7.56 7.48 -3.04
N ILE A 127 7.62 7.19 -1.74
CA ILE A 127 7.90 8.22 -0.72
C ILE A 127 9.31 8.78 -0.86
N GLU A 128 10.26 7.98 -1.34
CA GLU A 128 11.62 8.37 -1.64
C GLU A 128 11.68 9.50 -2.67
N ASP A 129 10.91 9.40 -3.76
CA ASP A 129 10.84 10.42 -4.81
C ASP A 129 10.21 11.73 -4.30
N ILE A 130 9.21 11.63 -3.41
CA ILE A 130 8.58 12.79 -2.76
C ILE A 130 9.59 13.52 -1.88
N ILE A 131 10.32 12.79 -1.02
CA ILE A 131 11.34 13.35 -0.12
C ILE A 131 12.43 14.03 -0.95
N LEU A 132 12.97 13.33 -1.95
CA LEU A 132 14.02 13.86 -2.82
C LEU A 132 13.58 15.16 -3.51
N GLY A 133 12.38 15.19 -4.08
CA GLY A 133 11.85 16.40 -4.72
C GLY A 133 11.71 17.58 -3.76
N LEU A 134 11.27 17.33 -2.52
CA LEU A 134 11.16 18.36 -1.49
C LEU A 134 12.53 18.88 -1.03
N GLU A 135 13.52 18.01 -0.90
CA GLU A 135 14.88 18.37 -0.47
C GLU A 135 15.64 19.14 -1.56
N GLU A 136 15.57 18.70 -2.81
CA GLU A 136 16.32 19.31 -3.92
C GLU A 136 15.63 20.55 -4.50
N ASN A 137 14.30 20.51 -4.66
CA ASN A 137 13.55 21.50 -5.43
C ASN A 137 12.54 22.29 -4.59
N GLY A 138 12.42 21.97 -3.30
CA GLY A 138 11.48 22.62 -2.40
C GLY A 138 10.01 22.26 -2.64
N ARG A 139 9.72 21.30 -3.53
CA ARG A 139 8.36 20.95 -3.95
C ARG A 139 8.29 19.51 -4.45
N VAL A 140 7.11 18.91 -4.36
CA VAL A 140 6.86 17.62 -5.00
C VAL A 140 6.91 17.79 -6.52
N GLU A 141 7.84 17.12 -7.20
CA GLU A 141 7.98 17.15 -8.66
C GLU A 141 6.91 16.29 -9.37
N ASN A 142 5.63 16.53 -9.08
CA ASN A 142 4.52 15.80 -9.71
C ASN A 142 4.19 16.28 -11.13
N TYR A 143 4.86 17.33 -11.62
CA TYR A 143 4.36 18.10 -12.78
C TYR A 143 4.97 17.72 -14.13
N ALA A 144 6.16 17.10 -14.18
CA ALA A 144 6.75 16.69 -15.46
C ALA A 144 6.00 15.54 -16.15
N LYS A 145 5.19 14.77 -15.39
CA LYS A 145 4.44 13.58 -15.86
C LYS A 145 2.92 13.72 -15.68
N MET A 146 2.39 14.92 -15.46
CA MET A 146 0.96 15.13 -15.16
C MET A 146 0.03 14.57 -16.23
N ARG A 147 0.46 14.55 -17.51
CA ARG A 147 -0.27 13.86 -18.58
C ARG A 147 -0.32 12.35 -18.37
N GLU A 148 0.81 11.71 -18.07
CA GLU A 148 0.86 10.28 -17.78
C GLU A 148 0.05 9.91 -16.55
N ILE A 149 0.06 10.74 -15.52
CA ILE A 149 -0.76 10.57 -14.31
C ILE A 149 -2.25 10.62 -14.67
N LYS A 150 -2.68 11.54 -15.54
CA LYS A 150 -4.08 11.64 -15.97
C LYS A 150 -4.51 10.51 -16.92
N GLU A 151 -3.57 9.90 -17.61
CA GLU A 151 -3.79 8.82 -18.58
C GLU A 151 -3.32 7.46 -18.05
N PHE A 152 -3.06 7.34 -16.74
CA PHE A 152 -2.51 6.14 -16.13
C PHE A 152 -3.37 4.90 -16.40
N ASP A 153 -4.69 5.09 -16.40
CA ASP A 153 -5.69 4.07 -16.63
C ASP A 153 -5.92 3.78 -18.12
N LYS A 154 -5.19 4.41 -19.05
CA LYS A 154 -5.21 4.14 -20.50
C LYS A 154 -4.10 3.19 -20.96
N LYS A 155 -3.10 2.94 -20.11
CA LYS A 155 -1.98 2.04 -20.42
C LYS A 155 -2.43 0.57 -20.51
N ASP A 156 -1.61 -0.24 -21.16
CA ASP A 156 -1.79 -1.69 -21.19
C ASP A 156 -1.71 -2.27 -19.77
N LEU A 157 -2.50 -3.31 -19.53
CA LEU A 157 -2.57 -4.07 -18.29
C LEU A 157 -1.49 -5.15 -18.32
N ILE A 158 -0.40 -4.91 -17.61
CA ILE A 158 0.75 -5.82 -17.51
C ILE A 158 0.71 -6.48 -16.13
N ALA A 159 0.72 -7.80 -16.08
CA ALA A 159 0.80 -8.58 -14.84
C ALA A 159 2.18 -8.46 -14.16
N PRO A 160 2.32 -8.79 -12.87
CA PRO A 160 3.60 -8.78 -12.17
C PRO A 160 4.71 -9.60 -12.85
N ASP A 161 4.35 -10.68 -13.56
CA ASP A 161 5.26 -11.53 -14.33
C ASP A 161 5.65 -10.96 -15.71
N GLY A 162 5.15 -9.78 -16.07
CA GLY A 162 5.39 -9.13 -17.36
C GLY A 162 4.40 -9.48 -18.47
N THR A 163 3.44 -10.39 -18.23
CA THR A 163 2.46 -10.75 -19.25
C THR A 163 1.54 -9.57 -19.59
N ASN A 164 1.44 -9.19 -20.86
CA ASN A 164 0.61 -8.07 -21.32
C ASN A 164 -0.79 -8.52 -21.76
N PHE A 165 -1.83 -8.00 -21.09
CA PHE A 165 -3.24 -8.27 -21.34
C PHE A 165 -3.96 -7.15 -22.11
N LYS A 166 -3.23 -6.15 -22.61
CA LYS A 166 -3.77 -4.94 -23.26
C LYS A 166 -4.82 -4.27 -22.37
N ARG A 167 -6.10 -4.36 -22.72
CA ARG A 167 -7.22 -3.80 -21.93
C ARG A 167 -8.12 -4.88 -21.32
N ALA A 168 -7.72 -6.15 -21.42
CA ALA A 168 -8.52 -7.31 -20.99
C ALA A 168 -8.41 -7.58 -19.48
N PHE A 169 -9.05 -6.72 -18.67
CA PHE A 169 -9.01 -6.80 -17.20
C PHE A 169 -9.43 -8.16 -16.63
N LYS A 170 -10.49 -8.79 -17.18
CA LYS A 170 -10.91 -10.11 -16.72
C LYS A 170 -9.80 -11.15 -16.88
N LYS A 171 -9.10 -11.14 -18.02
CA LYS A 171 -7.99 -12.08 -18.29
C LYS A 171 -6.80 -11.83 -17.36
N LEU A 172 -6.46 -10.56 -17.11
CA LEU A 172 -5.45 -10.20 -16.12
C LEU A 172 -5.81 -10.77 -14.73
N LYS A 173 -7.05 -10.54 -14.28
CA LYS A 173 -7.50 -10.99 -12.96
C LYS A 173 -7.49 -12.51 -12.83
N ASP A 174 -7.98 -13.21 -13.85
CA ASP A 174 -7.97 -14.68 -13.89
C ASP A 174 -6.53 -15.23 -13.86
N HIS A 175 -5.59 -14.58 -14.58
CA HIS A 175 -4.18 -14.94 -14.60
C HIS A 175 -3.51 -14.78 -13.23
N MET A 176 -3.66 -13.62 -12.58
CA MET A 176 -3.09 -13.37 -11.25
C MET A 176 -3.63 -14.36 -10.21
N ALA A 177 -4.92 -14.69 -10.28
CA ALA A 177 -5.52 -15.69 -9.41
C ALA A 177 -4.91 -17.09 -9.65
N GLN A 178 -4.78 -17.52 -10.91
CA GLN A 178 -4.18 -18.81 -11.26
C GLN A 178 -2.73 -18.92 -10.76
N GLN A 179 -1.91 -17.88 -10.97
CA GLN A 179 -0.53 -17.86 -10.48
C GLN A 179 -0.47 -17.94 -8.96
N PHE A 180 -1.32 -17.17 -8.28
CA PHE A 180 -1.38 -17.17 -6.83
C PHE A 180 -1.70 -18.57 -6.28
N TYR A 181 -2.75 -19.24 -6.79
CA TYR A 181 -3.12 -20.59 -6.33
C TYR A 181 -2.12 -21.65 -6.75
N ALA A 182 -1.42 -21.48 -7.88
CA ALA A 182 -0.36 -22.40 -8.29
C ALA A 182 0.83 -22.37 -7.31
N ILE A 183 1.17 -21.19 -6.76
CA ILE A 183 2.29 -21.03 -5.83
C ILE A 183 1.90 -21.40 -4.40
N HIS A 184 0.71 -20.98 -3.97
CA HIS A 184 0.31 -21.04 -2.56
C HIS A 184 -0.68 -22.17 -2.26
N GLY A 185 -1.18 -22.87 -3.28
CA GLY A 185 -2.22 -23.88 -3.15
C GLY A 185 -3.62 -23.28 -2.99
N ASP A 186 -4.61 -24.17 -2.96
CA ASP A 186 -6.04 -23.87 -2.89
C ASP A 186 -6.51 -23.41 -1.50
N TYR A 187 -5.65 -22.72 -0.73
CA TYR A 187 -6.02 -22.18 0.59
C TYR A 187 -7.32 -21.41 0.45
N GLN A 188 -8.41 -22.05 0.89
CA GLN A 188 -9.75 -21.52 0.76
C GLN A 188 -9.74 -20.11 1.34
N ILE A 189 -10.16 -19.17 0.51
CA ILE A 189 -10.04 -17.74 0.73
C ILE A 189 -11.05 -17.32 1.81
N HIS A 190 -10.79 -17.72 3.06
CA HIS A 190 -11.19 -16.97 4.25
C HIS A 190 -10.05 -16.03 4.68
N LEU A 191 -9.12 -15.74 3.76
CA LEU A 191 -7.89 -15.02 4.02
C LEU A 191 -8.03 -13.54 4.39
N PRO A 192 -9.02 -12.76 3.87
CA PRO A 192 -9.25 -11.40 4.37
C PRO A 192 -9.49 -11.40 5.89
N LEU A 193 -10.12 -12.46 6.42
CA LEU A 193 -10.41 -12.64 7.84
C LEU A 193 -9.24 -13.25 8.63
N LEU A 194 -8.25 -13.90 8.00
CA LEU A 194 -7.18 -14.61 8.71
C LEU A 194 -6.00 -13.70 9.06
N LEU A 195 -5.60 -12.79 8.16
CA LEU A 195 -4.54 -11.81 8.41
C LEU A 195 -5.01 -10.61 9.27
N MET A 196 -6.32 -10.48 9.46
CA MET A 196 -6.94 -9.50 10.37
C MET A 196 -7.02 -9.98 11.84
N LYS A 197 -6.63 -11.24 12.13
CA LYS A 197 -6.75 -11.84 13.47
C LYS A 197 -5.45 -11.89 14.28
N THR A 198 -4.31 -11.52 13.70
CA THR A 198 -3.05 -11.51 14.44
C THR A 198 -2.87 -10.17 15.15
N GLU A 199 -3.26 -10.12 16.44
CA GLU A 199 -2.89 -9.01 17.32
C GLU A 199 -1.36 -8.93 17.40
N TRP A 200 -0.78 -7.80 17.01
CA TRP A 200 0.63 -7.52 17.28
C TRP A 200 0.78 -7.17 18.76
N LYS A 201 1.44 -8.03 19.53
CA LYS A 201 1.78 -7.79 20.94
C LYS A 201 3.27 -8.04 21.14
N TYR A 202 4.09 -7.00 21.03
CA TYR A 202 5.41 -6.98 21.67
C TYR A 202 5.69 -5.60 22.25
N SER A 203 5.92 -5.58 23.56
CA SER A 203 6.51 -4.45 24.27
C SER A 203 8.01 -4.41 23.98
N ILE A 204 8.49 -3.25 23.53
CA ILE A 204 9.87 -2.80 23.72
C ILE A 204 9.96 -1.94 24.98
#